data_AF-A0A2R6GFI8-F1
#
_entry.id   AF-A0A2R6GFI8-F1
#
_cell.length_a   1.000
_cell.length_b   1.000
_cell.length_c   1.000
_cell.angle_alpha   90.00
_cell.angle_beta   90.00
_cell.angle_gamma   90.00
#
_symmetry.space_group_name_H-M   'P 1'
#
loop_
_entity.id
_entity.type
_entity.pdbx_description
1 polymer ?
#
loop_
_entity_poly.entity_id
_entity_poly.type
_entity_poly.pdbx_seq_one_letter_code
_entity_poly.pdbx_strand_id
1 'polypeptide(L)'
;MDAPDRRRLLAAIGSAGATGLLAGCGGTTPDGTPEPTSTASPTETAAPESRFVEDGVVDYPGMVDGAATVENADGGSRIEYDDPPRAFRLEGAFEGESRPSELAVGRDMTVDARAGFVAPVYDDGTGAFVFQLFANGAFVDFADWRLTSFADGQLTPEGAVPFERIEGDVYGAGVSPGPVDRLFLVDATAEELQGRTDGLSGIVVLVGQPSTPESVTVPQTRFGFDYDADAETLTVTHEEGDTVSASALLVIRGGGVEKRWPTPVAVGDSRTVTVPPDATVRVIWADGGQRQTIDKWTGPDG
;
A
#
# COMPACT_ATOMS: atom_id res chain seq x y z
N MET A 1 -38.58 -2.53 10.89
CA MET A 1 -37.60 -1.58 10.33
C MET A 1 -37.39 -2.03 8.92
N ASP A 2 -38.02 -1.31 7.99
CA ASP A 2 -38.08 -1.65 6.57
C ASP A 2 -36.73 -1.42 5.90
N ALA A 3 -36.29 -2.40 5.11
CA ALA A 3 -35.12 -2.27 4.25
C ALA A 3 -35.36 -1.17 3.20
N PRO A 4 -34.38 -0.29 2.92
CA PRO A 4 -34.57 0.76 1.93
C PRO A 4 -34.67 0.16 0.52
N ASP A 5 -35.75 0.56 -0.15
CA ASP A 5 -36.16 0.20 -1.51
C ASP A 5 -35.17 0.76 -2.55
N ARG A 6 -34.53 -0.14 -3.32
CA ARG A 6 -33.44 0.19 -4.26
C ARG A 6 -34.01 0.72 -5.58
N ARG A 7 -33.86 2.02 -5.82
CA ARG A 7 -34.17 2.65 -7.13
C ARG A 7 -32.90 2.93 -7.93
N ARG A 8 -32.86 2.31 -9.10
CA ARG A 8 -31.80 2.33 -10.12
C ARG A 8 -31.58 3.71 -10.74
N LEU A 9 -30.31 4.04 -11.02
CA LEU A 9 -29.88 4.83 -12.19
C LEU A 9 -28.35 4.66 -12.39
N LEU A 10 -27.95 4.16 -13.55
CA LEU A 10 -26.57 3.85 -13.95
C LEU A 10 -25.83 5.10 -14.43
N ALA A 11 -24.57 5.26 -14.02
CA ALA A 11 -23.58 6.06 -14.74
C ALA A 11 -22.52 5.11 -15.33
N ALA A 12 -22.47 5.06 -16.66
CA ALA A 12 -21.60 4.19 -17.43
C ALA A 12 -20.15 4.67 -17.40
N ILE A 13 -19.21 3.82 -16.98
CA ILE A 13 -17.79 3.99 -17.29
C ILE A 13 -17.53 3.28 -18.63
N GLY A 14 -17.25 4.06 -19.66
CA GLY A 14 -17.13 3.61 -21.06
C GLY A 14 -15.80 2.93 -21.40
N SER A 15 -15.91 1.62 -21.67
CA SER A 15 -15.38 0.81 -22.80
C SER A 15 -14.10 1.18 -23.59
N ALA A 16 -13.19 0.20 -23.66
CA ALA A 16 -12.68 -0.48 -24.88
C ALA A 16 -11.99 -1.80 -24.43
N GLY A 17 -12.09 -2.99 -25.00
CA GLY A 17 -12.78 -3.53 -26.16
C GLY A 17 -12.00 -4.79 -26.58
N ALA A 18 -12.54 -5.99 -26.36
CA ALA A 18 -12.24 -7.21 -27.13
C ALA A 18 -13.19 -8.34 -26.71
N THR A 19 -14.21 -8.57 -27.55
CA THR A 19 -15.09 -9.75 -27.53
C THR A 19 -14.32 -11.01 -27.90
N GLY A 20 -14.34 -12.02 -27.03
CA GLY A 20 -13.98 -13.40 -27.34
C GLY A 20 -15.15 -14.32 -26.96
N LEU A 21 -15.77 -14.92 -27.96
CA LEU A 21 -16.88 -15.87 -27.85
C LEU A 21 -16.43 -17.16 -27.13
N LEU A 22 -17.22 -17.66 -26.18
CA LEU A 22 -17.20 -19.08 -25.82
C LEU A 22 -18.61 -19.65 -25.99
N ALA A 23 -18.77 -20.41 -27.06
CA ALA A 23 -19.82 -21.40 -27.23
C ALA A 23 -19.20 -22.78 -27.00
N GLY A 24 -19.89 -23.66 -26.26
CA GLY A 24 -19.50 -25.07 -26.15
C GLY A 24 -20.15 -25.80 -24.98
N CYS A 25 -21.38 -26.28 -25.18
CA CYS A 25 -22.09 -27.18 -24.26
C CYS A 25 -21.46 -28.58 -24.18
N GLY A 26 -21.59 -29.23 -23.02
CA GLY A 26 -21.89 -30.67 -22.96
C GLY A 26 -21.04 -31.48 -21.98
N GLY A 27 -21.70 -32.06 -20.96
CA GLY A 27 -21.18 -33.27 -20.30
C GLY A 27 -21.57 -33.48 -18.83
N THR A 28 -22.59 -34.32 -18.63
CA THR A 28 -22.74 -35.28 -17.51
C THR A 28 -22.73 -34.77 -16.06
N THR A 29 -23.92 -34.84 -15.44
CA THR A 29 -24.15 -34.86 -13.99
C THR A 29 -23.42 -36.04 -13.33
N PRO A 30 -22.64 -35.80 -12.27
CA PRO A 30 -22.55 -36.72 -11.16
C PRO A 30 -23.38 -36.17 -9.99
N ASP A 31 -24.29 -36.99 -9.48
CA ASP A 31 -24.86 -36.83 -8.15
C ASP A 31 -23.70 -36.87 -7.14
N GLY A 32 -23.27 -35.69 -6.75
CA GLY A 32 -22.35 -35.46 -5.66
C GLY A 32 -22.69 -34.09 -5.14
N THR A 33 -23.29 -34.01 -3.95
CA THR A 33 -23.30 -32.76 -3.19
C THR A 33 -21.87 -32.24 -3.21
N PRO A 34 -21.58 -31.08 -3.83
CA PRO A 34 -20.24 -30.53 -3.74
C PRO A 34 -19.98 -30.31 -2.26
N GLU A 35 -19.04 -31.07 -1.70
CA GLU A 35 -18.37 -30.67 -0.47
C GLU A 35 -17.92 -29.21 -0.69
N PRO A 36 -18.17 -28.30 0.25
CA PRO A 36 -17.74 -26.91 0.09
C PRO A 36 -16.24 -26.93 -0.17
N THR A 37 -15.87 -26.57 -1.39
CA THR A 37 -14.49 -26.44 -1.83
C THR A 37 -13.75 -25.60 -0.80
N SER A 38 -12.62 -26.10 -0.31
CA SER A 38 -11.78 -25.50 0.71
C SER A 38 -11.90 -23.98 0.73
N THR A 39 -12.31 -23.44 1.88
CA THR A 39 -12.17 -22.03 2.20
C THR A 39 -10.68 -21.72 2.17
N ALA A 40 -10.17 -21.30 1.01
CA ALA A 40 -8.84 -20.72 0.93
C ALA A 40 -8.77 -19.62 2.00
N SER A 41 -7.68 -19.59 2.74
CA SER A 41 -7.34 -18.51 3.66
C SER A 41 -6.13 -17.82 3.06
N PRO A 42 -6.07 -16.47 3.10
CA PRO A 42 -4.92 -15.76 2.55
C PRO A 42 -3.66 -16.29 3.22
N THR A 43 -2.51 -16.17 2.55
CA THR A 43 -1.24 -16.42 3.22
C THR A 43 -1.09 -15.37 4.32
N GLU A 44 -1.43 -15.75 5.55
CA GLU A 44 -1.38 -14.88 6.72
C GLU A 44 0.07 -14.48 6.98
N THR A 45 0.23 -13.20 7.29
CA THR A 45 1.48 -12.64 7.79
C THR A 45 1.20 -12.00 9.15
N ALA A 46 2.26 -11.63 9.88
CA ALA A 46 2.11 -10.90 11.14
C ALA A 46 1.15 -9.70 10.96
N ALA A 47 0.16 -9.63 11.83
CA ALA A 47 -0.76 -8.51 11.91
C ALA A 47 0.00 -7.21 12.21
N PRO A 48 -0.56 -6.05 11.84
CA PRO A 48 0.11 -4.80 12.11
C PRO A 48 0.19 -4.52 13.62
N GLU A 49 1.30 -3.94 14.04
CA GLU A 49 1.52 -3.61 15.45
C GLU A 49 0.78 -2.33 15.86
N SER A 50 0.30 -2.27 17.10
CA SER A 50 -0.44 -1.11 17.62
C SER A 50 0.37 0.17 17.66
N ARG A 51 1.70 0.08 17.80
CA ARG A 51 2.58 1.27 17.80
C ARG A 51 2.47 2.14 16.54
N PHE A 52 1.94 1.60 15.44
CA PHE A 52 1.73 2.34 14.19
C PHE A 52 0.34 2.99 14.10
N VAL A 53 -0.42 2.99 15.19
CA VAL A 53 -1.71 3.65 15.30
C VAL A 53 -1.63 4.64 16.46
N GLU A 54 -1.85 5.92 16.18
CA GLU A 54 -1.91 6.97 17.21
C GLU A 54 -3.22 7.72 17.06
N ASP A 55 -4.01 7.78 18.13
CA ASP A 55 -5.34 8.41 18.15
C ASP A 55 -6.27 7.93 17.01
N GLY A 56 -6.15 6.66 16.60
CA GLY A 56 -6.92 6.07 15.50
C GLY A 56 -6.42 6.44 14.10
N VAL A 57 -5.26 7.08 13.98
CA VAL A 57 -4.61 7.41 12.70
C VAL A 57 -3.43 6.47 12.48
N VAL A 58 -3.37 5.84 11.30
CA VAL A 58 -2.27 4.94 10.91
C VAL A 58 -1.03 5.76 10.50
N ASP A 59 0.08 5.57 11.23
CA ASP A 59 1.41 6.09 10.88
C ASP A 59 2.13 5.16 9.90
N TYR A 60 1.62 5.12 8.67
CA TYR A 60 2.24 4.34 7.61
C TYR A 60 3.67 4.79 7.26
N PRO A 61 3.99 6.10 7.14
CA PRO A 61 5.38 6.52 6.94
C PRO A 61 6.33 6.03 8.05
N GLY A 62 5.91 6.03 9.31
CA GLY A 62 6.69 5.43 10.40
C GLY A 62 6.88 3.92 10.22
N MET A 63 5.81 3.20 9.85
CA MET A 63 5.85 1.74 9.62
C MET A 63 6.86 1.28 8.56
N VAL A 64 7.06 2.09 7.52
CA VAL A 64 7.97 1.75 6.41
C VAL A 64 9.27 2.56 6.47
N ASP A 65 9.59 3.16 7.61
CA ASP A 65 10.78 4.01 7.81
C ASP A 65 10.95 5.09 6.73
N GLY A 66 9.84 5.68 6.30
CA GLY A 66 9.81 6.68 5.23
C GLY A 66 10.18 6.17 3.84
N ALA A 67 10.21 4.85 3.62
CA ALA A 67 10.44 4.24 2.30
C ALA A 67 9.34 4.57 1.27
N ALA A 68 8.16 4.98 1.74
CA ALA A 68 7.06 5.37 0.90
C ALA A 68 6.48 6.74 1.27
N THR A 69 5.91 7.42 0.27
CA THR A 69 5.11 8.62 0.45
C THR A 69 3.63 8.30 0.27
N VAL A 70 2.77 9.02 0.99
CA VAL A 70 1.31 8.89 0.87
C VAL A 70 0.71 10.24 0.47
N GLU A 71 -0.01 10.24 -0.64
CA GLU A 71 -0.80 11.37 -1.11
C GLU A 71 -2.28 11.00 -1.03
N ASN A 72 -3.08 11.81 -0.32
CA ASN A 72 -4.53 11.64 -0.31
C ASN A 72 -5.11 12.27 -1.58
N ALA A 73 -5.92 11.52 -2.31
CA ALA A 73 -6.64 11.99 -3.50
C ALA A 73 -8.16 11.94 -3.24
N ASP A 74 -8.94 12.65 -4.04
CA ASP A 74 -10.39 12.59 -3.95
C ASP A 74 -10.87 11.14 -4.19
N GLY A 75 -11.39 10.50 -3.12
CA GLY A 75 -11.89 9.13 -3.16
C GLY A 75 -10.84 8.02 -2.92
N GLY A 76 -9.62 8.34 -2.49
CA GLY A 76 -8.59 7.32 -2.24
C GLY A 76 -7.24 7.83 -1.74
N SER A 77 -6.25 6.92 -1.70
CA SER A 77 -4.86 7.22 -1.35
C SER A 77 -3.92 6.72 -2.43
N ARG A 78 -2.87 7.48 -2.76
CA ARG A 78 -1.76 7.05 -3.60
C ARG A 78 -0.53 6.85 -2.72
N ILE A 79 0.12 5.70 -2.86
CA ILE A 79 1.34 5.34 -2.14
C ILE A 79 2.45 5.16 -3.17
N GLU A 80 3.60 5.79 -2.96
CA GLU A 80 4.76 5.66 -3.85
C GLU A 80 6.00 5.24 -3.08
N TYR A 81 6.63 4.16 -3.54
CA TYR A 81 7.94 3.69 -3.14
C TYR A 81 8.99 4.17 -4.13
N ASP A 82 10.08 4.68 -3.59
CA ASP A 82 11.26 5.06 -4.38
C ASP A 82 12.18 3.85 -4.65
N ASP A 83 12.15 2.84 -3.76
CA ASP A 83 12.94 1.61 -3.87
C ASP A 83 12.24 0.41 -3.18
N PRO A 84 11.85 -0.64 -3.93
CA PRO A 84 11.82 -0.68 -5.39
C PRO A 84 10.78 0.31 -5.93
N PRO A 85 11.01 0.92 -7.10
CA PRO A 85 10.09 1.89 -7.66
C PRO A 85 8.72 1.25 -7.92
N ARG A 86 7.72 1.65 -7.12
CA ARG A 86 6.37 1.07 -7.18
C ARG A 86 5.35 2.10 -6.72
N ALA A 87 4.22 2.16 -7.41
CA ALA A 87 3.08 2.97 -6.99
C ALA A 87 1.86 2.09 -6.70
N PHE A 88 1.10 2.44 -5.69
CA PHE A 88 -0.17 1.81 -5.33
C PHE A 88 -1.24 2.88 -5.29
N ARG A 89 -2.43 2.56 -5.80
CA ARG A 89 -3.61 3.42 -5.67
C ARG A 89 -4.69 2.65 -4.95
N LEU A 90 -5.10 3.16 -3.80
CA LEU A 90 -6.21 2.65 -3.02
C LEU A 90 -7.46 3.42 -3.40
N GLU A 91 -8.51 2.71 -3.76
CA GLU A 91 -9.80 3.27 -4.14
C GLU A 91 -10.92 2.57 -3.38
N GLY A 92 -11.91 3.35 -2.94
CA GLY A 92 -13.16 2.78 -2.43
C GLY A 92 -14.02 2.33 -3.60
N ALA A 93 -14.50 1.09 -3.58
CA ALA A 93 -15.46 0.56 -4.54
C ALA A 93 -16.83 0.38 -3.87
N PHE A 94 -17.86 0.94 -4.51
CA PHE A 94 -19.25 0.76 -4.11
C PHE A 94 -20.14 0.60 -5.34
N GLU A 95 -21.32 -0.02 -5.18
CA GLU A 95 -22.36 0.04 -6.20
C GLU A 95 -22.85 1.49 -6.37
N GLY A 96 -22.32 2.21 -7.37
CA GLY A 96 -22.65 3.61 -7.67
C GLY A 96 -21.42 4.54 -7.65
N GLU A 97 -21.63 5.84 -7.47
CA GLU A 97 -20.53 6.75 -7.14
C GLU A 97 -20.06 6.45 -5.71
N SER A 98 -18.79 6.08 -5.53
CA SER A 98 -18.19 5.94 -4.21
C SER A 98 -18.43 7.20 -3.40
N ARG A 99 -19.15 7.06 -2.28
CA ARG A 99 -19.40 8.17 -1.36
C ARG A 99 -18.43 8.05 -0.19
N PRO A 100 -17.49 8.99 -0.03
CA PRO A 100 -16.58 9.01 1.12
C PRO A 100 -17.30 9.02 2.48
N SER A 101 -18.56 9.47 2.52
CA SER A 101 -19.41 9.43 3.70
C SER A 101 -19.89 8.03 4.09
N GLU A 102 -19.77 7.04 3.21
CA GLU A 102 -20.19 5.65 3.44
C GLU A 102 -18.99 4.70 3.56
N LEU A 103 -17.95 4.92 2.75
CA LEU A 103 -16.68 4.22 2.81
C LEU A 103 -15.53 5.22 2.63
N ALA A 104 -14.71 5.37 3.67
CA ALA A 104 -13.50 6.17 3.67
C ALA A 104 -12.28 5.26 3.43
N VAL A 105 -11.47 5.62 2.43
CA VAL A 105 -10.20 4.93 2.14
C VAL A 105 -9.04 5.84 2.47
N GLY A 106 -8.39 5.58 3.61
CA GLY A 106 -7.35 6.44 4.13
C GLY A 106 -6.95 6.07 5.55
N ARG A 107 -5.91 6.74 6.05
CA ARG A 107 -5.23 6.40 7.32
C ARG A 107 -6.03 6.75 8.57
N ASP A 108 -7.07 7.56 8.47
CA ASP A 108 -7.89 8.00 9.59
C ASP A 108 -9.06 7.03 9.83
N MET A 109 -8.99 6.29 10.94
CA MET A 109 -10.01 5.31 11.34
C MET A 109 -11.10 5.92 12.26
N THR A 110 -10.97 7.19 12.62
CA THR A 110 -11.88 7.88 13.56
C THR A 110 -13.16 8.40 12.91
N VAL A 111 -13.23 8.32 11.57
CA VAL A 111 -14.39 8.78 10.81
C VAL A 111 -15.63 7.92 11.08
N ASP A 112 -16.80 8.54 11.05
CA ASP A 112 -18.09 7.85 11.25
C ASP A 112 -18.44 6.87 10.10
N ALA A 113 -17.79 7.02 8.94
CA ALA A 113 -17.93 6.12 7.81
C ALA A 113 -17.25 4.77 8.10
N ARG A 114 -17.56 3.74 7.30
CA ARG A 114 -16.71 2.54 7.26
C ARG A 114 -15.34 2.96 6.77
N ALA A 115 -14.29 2.74 7.54
CA ALA A 115 -12.95 3.19 7.19
C ALA A 115 -12.04 1.99 7.00
N GLY A 116 -11.19 2.05 5.97
CA GLY A 116 -10.11 1.09 5.83
C GLY A 116 -8.93 1.63 5.03
N PHE A 117 -7.78 1.02 5.27
CA PHE A 117 -6.52 1.37 4.65
C PHE A 117 -5.71 0.10 4.39
N VAL A 118 -5.06 0.05 3.24
CA VAL A 118 -4.16 -1.04 2.88
C VAL A 118 -2.75 -0.47 2.77
N ALA A 119 -1.86 -0.93 3.64
CA ALA A 119 -0.47 -0.53 3.70
C ALA A 119 0.41 -1.61 3.05
N PRO A 120 0.86 -1.45 1.79
CA PRO A 120 1.91 -2.30 1.25
C PRO A 120 3.19 -2.09 2.06
N VAL A 121 3.93 -3.14 2.38
CA VAL A 121 5.21 -3.11 3.08
C VAL A 121 6.16 -3.99 2.28
N TYR A 122 7.26 -3.42 1.79
CA TYR A 122 8.26 -4.18 1.07
C TYR A 122 9.12 -4.97 2.05
N ASP A 123 9.20 -6.29 1.84
CA ASP A 123 10.06 -7.20 2.59
C ASP A 123 11.32 -7.49 1.77
N ASP A 124 12.45 -6.92 2.18
CA ASP A 124 13.77 -7.12 1.57
C ASP A 124 14.21 -8.60 1.59
N GLY A 125 13.75 -9.38 2.56
CA GLY A 125 14.11 -10.80 2.72
C GLY A 125 13.44 -11.71 1.69
N THR A 126 12.21 -11.37 1.29
CA THR A 126 11.45 -12.12 0.27
C THR A 126 11.45 -11.46 -1.10
N GLY A 127 11.78 -10.17 -1.18
CA GLY A 127 11.71 -9.37 -2.41
C GLY A 127 10.27 -9.10 -2.86
N ALA A 128 9.31 -9.14 -1.93
CA ALA A 128 7.88 -9.03 -2.20
C ALA A 128 7.20 -8.01 -1.30
N PHE A 129 6.00 -7.58 -1.69
CA PHE A 129 5.17 -6.72 -0.84
C PHE A 129 4.22 -7.58 -0.01
N VAL A 130 4.25 -7.37 1.30
CA VAL A 130 3.20 -7.78 2.24
C VAL A 130 2.19 -6.63 2.34
N PHE A 131 0.92 -6.92 2.56
CA PHE A 131 -0.11 -5.90 2.71
C PHE A 131 -0.68 -5.96 4.13
N GLN A 132 -0.48 -4.88 4.86
CA GLN A 132 -1.05 -4.66 6.19
C GLN A 132 -2.40 -3.97 6.03
N LEU A 133 -3.47 -4.65 6.41
CA LEU A 133 -4.84 -4.17 6.33
C LEU A 133 -5.21 -3.49 7.65
N PHE A 134 -5.85 -2.34 7.58
CA PHE A 134 -6.41 -1.59 8.70
C PHE A 134 -7.87 -1.29 8.43
N ALA A 135 -8.71 -1.41 9.45
CA ALA A 135 -10.14 -1.12 9.36
C ALA A 135 -10.69 -0.61 10.70
N ASN A 136 -11.72 0.24 10.66
CA ASN A 136 -12.49 0.56 11.87
C ASN A 136 -13.58 -0.49 12.16
N GLY A 137 -14.18 -0.44 13.35
CA GLY A 137 -15.23 -1.40 13.75
C GLY A 137 -16.44 -1.36 12.82
N ALA A 138 -16.84 -0.17 12.37
CA ALA A 138 -17.94 -0.02 11.40
C ALA A 138 -17.68 -0.78 10.09
N PHE A 139 -16.42 -0.82 9.61
CA PHE A 139 -16.04 -1.59 8.44
C PHE A 139 -16.08 -3.09 8.74
N VAL A 140 -15.44 -3.55 9.83
CA VAL A 140 -15.37 -4.98 10.19
C VAL A 140 -16.76 -5.58 10.46
N ASP A 141 -17.64 -4.86 11.16
CA ASP A 141 -18.99 -5.33 11.51
C ASP A 141 -19.97 -5.35 10.31
N PHE A 142 -19.61 -4.72 9.19
CA PHE A 142 -20.50 -4.60 8.05
C PHE A 142 -20.67 -5.92 7.27
N ALA A 143 -19.59 -6.66 7.08
CA ALA A 143 -19.58 -7.86 6.24
C ALA A 143 -18.42 -8.81 6.57
N ASP A 144 -18.54 -10.06 6.11
CA ASP A 144 -17.43 -11.02 6.11
C ASP A 144 -16.49 -10.71 4.94
N TRP A 145 -15.46 -9.91 5.22
CA TRP A 145 -14.50 -9.45 4.22
C TRP A 145 -13.65 -10.57 3.65
N ARG A 146 -13.52 -10.56 2.32
CA ARG A 146 -12.70 -11.50 1.57
C ARG A 146 -11.64 -10.78 0.75
N LEU A 147 -10.50 -11.44 0.64
CA LEU A 147 -9.38 -11.03 -0.19
C LEU A 147 -9.40 -11.81 -1.51
N THR A 148 -9.26 -11.11 -2.62
CA THR A 148 -9.09 -11.69 -3.96
C THR A 148 -7.96 -10.95 -4.67
N SER A 149 -7.03 -11.69 -5.25
CA SER A 149 -5.94 -11.14 -6.07
C SER A 149 -6.28 -11.23 -7.55
N PHE A 150 -5.78 -10.28 -8.33
CA PHE A 150 -5.79 -10.32 -9.79
C PHE A 150 -4.37 -10.17 -10.29
N ALA A 151 -3.92 -11.16 -11.06
CA ALA A 151 -2.61 -11.18 -11.69
C ALA A 151 -2.70 -11.93 -13.01
N ASP A 152 -1.98 -11.46 -14.03
CA ASP A 152 -1.88 -12.14 -15.34
C ASP A 152 -3.24 -12.44 -15.99
N GLY A 153 -4.24 -11.59 -15.74
CA GLY A 153 -5.60 -11.78 -16.26
C GLY A 153 -6.48 -12.76 -15.48
N GLN A 154 -6.00 -13.30 -14.36
CA GLN A 154 -6.71 -14.30 -13.55
C GLN A 154 -7.06 -13.75 -12.16
N LEU A 155 -8.31 -13.93 -11.74
CA LEU A 155 -8.75 -13.70 -10.37
C LEU A 155 -8.49 -14.96 -9.53
N THR A 156 -7.85 -14.78 -8.37
CA THR A 156 -7.54 -15.86 -7.43
C THR A 156 -8.12 -15.51 -6.06
N PRO A 157 -9.06 -16.32 -5.53
CA PRO A 157 -9.57 -16.10 -4.18
C PRO A 157 -8.48 -16.42 -3.16
N GLU A 158 -8.16 -15.44 -2.32
CA GLU A 158 -7.19 -15.63 -1.24
C GLU A 158 -7.89 -16.14 0.01
N GLY A 159 -9.07 -15.60 0.36
CA GLY A 159 -9.87 -16.11 1.47
C GLY A 159 -10.54 -15.06 2.32
N ALA A 160 -11.07 -15.48 3.48
CA ALA A 160 -11.59 -14.56 4.49
C ALA A 160 -10.44 -13.83 5.21
N VAL A 161 -10.64 -12.56 5.54
CA VAL A 161 -9.62 -11.75 6.24
C VAL A 161 -9.81 -11.86 7.76
N PRO A 162 -8.81 -12.33 8.51
CA PRO A 162 -8.90 -12.49 9.96
C PRO A 162 -8.58 -11.16 10.67
N PHE A 163 -9.49 -10.20 10.63
CA PHE A 163 -9.28 -8.93 11.33
C PHE A 163 -9.17 -9.14 12.85
N GLU A 164 -8.05 -8.71 13.42
CA GLU A 164 -7.82 -8.72 14.86
C GLU A 164 -7.85 -7.28 15.40
N ARG A 165 -8.37 -7.10 16.61
CA ARG A 165 -8.37 -5.78 17.25
C ARG A 165 -6.95 -5.42 17.69
N ILE A 166 -6.47 -4.25 17.25
CA ILE A 166 -5.12 -3.76 17.54
C ILE A 166 -5.19 -2.70 18.66
N GLU A 167 -5.98 -1.64 18.45
CA GLU A 167 -6.11 -0.54 19.39
C GLU A 167 -7.46 0.15 19.27
N GLY A 168 -8.14 0.41 20.40
CA GLY A 168 -9.44 1.07 20.39
C GLY A 168 -10.45 0.34 19.50
N ASP A 169 -10.99 1.04 18.50
CA ASP A 169 -11.88 0.49 17.46
C ASP A 169 -11.15 0.24 16.12
N VAL A 170 -9.82 0.13 16.16
CA VAL A 170 -8.98 -0.19 15.00
C VAL A 170 -8.63 -1.67 15.00
N TYR A 171 -8.84 -2.30 13.86
CA TYR A 171 -8.54 -3.68 13.57
C TYR A 171 -7.50 -3.77 12.46
N GLY A 172 -6.78 -4.88 12.40
CA GLY A 172 -5.91 -5.14 11.26
C GLY A 172 -5.59 -6.61 11.03
N ALA A 173 -4.99 -6.87 9.88
CA ALA A 173 -4.59 -8.18 9.42
C ALA A 173 -3.43 -8.06 8.43
N GLY A 174 -2.43 -8.95 8.52
CA GLY A 174 -1.32 -9.02 7.57
C GLY A 174 -1.56 -10.09 6.53
N VAL A 175 -1.42 -9.76 5.24
CA VAL A 175 -1.59 -10.72 4.14
C VAL A 175 -0.47 -10.60 3.12
N SER A 176 0.02 -11.73 2.62
CA SER A 176 1.01 -11.78 1.54
C SER A 176 0.41 -12.52 0.34
N PRO A 177 -0.46 -11.88 -0.46
CA PRO A 177 -0.82 -12.42 -1.75
C PRO A 177 0.47 -12.52 -2.59
N GLY A 178 0.51 -13.43 -3.55
CA GLY A 178 1.64 -13.54 -4.47
C GLY A 178 1.81 -12.26 -5.33
N PRO A 179 2.47 -12.36 -6.49
CA PRO A 179 2.47 -11.26 -7.45
C PRO A 179 1.03 -10.83 -7.78
N VAL A 180 0.73 -9.53 -7.65
CA VAL A 180 -0.60 -8.97 -7.91
C VAL A 180 -0.53 -7.70 -8.75
N ASP A 181 -1.43 -7.58 -9.72
CA ASP A 181 -1.73 -6.32 -10.42
C ASP A 181 -2.82 -5.54 -9.67
N ARG A 182 -3.77 -6.25 -9.05
CA ARG A 182 -4.80 -5.67 -8.19
C ARG A 182 -5.12 -6.59 -7.03
N LEU A 183 -5.51 -5.98 -5.91
CA LEU A 183 -5.98 -6.66 -4.71
C LEU A 183 -7.35 -6.11 -4.35
N PHE A 184 -8.30 -7.00 -4.08
CA PHE A 184 -9.68 -6.68 -3.73
C PHE A 184 -9.94 -7.13 -2.30
N LEU A 185 -10.32 -6.19 -1.45
CA LEU A 185 -10.88 -6.45 -0.13
C LEU A 185 -12.38 -6.14 -0.20
N VAL A 186 -13.20 -7.17 -0.40
CA VAL A 186 -14.62 -7.03 -0.77
C VAL A 186 -15.51 -7.98 0.01
N ASP A 187 -16.81 -7.68 0.04
CA ASP A 187 -17.85 -8.50 0.67
C ASP A 187 -18.39 -9.62 -0.25
N ALA A 188 -17.64 -10.03 -1.27
CA ALA A 188 -18.06 -10.98 -2.31
C ALA A 188 -17.01 -12.05 -2.63
N THR A 189 -17.44 -13.12 -3.30
CA THR A 189 -16.55 -14.17 -3.79
C THR A 189 -15.91 -13.82 -5.14
N ALA A 190 -14.86 -14.56 -5.52
CA ALA A 190 -14.19 -14.37 -6.80
C ALA A 190 -15.12 -14.62 -7.99
N GLU A 191 -16.08 -15.55 -7.87
CA GLU A 191 -17.08 -15.84 -8.89
C GLU A 191 -18.06 -14.67 -9.06
N GLU A 192 -18.47 -14.05 -7.95
CA GLU A 192 -19.34 -12.87 -7.96
C GLU A 192 -18.64 -11.67 -8.62
N LEU A 193 -17.34 -11.48 -8.33
CA LEU A 193 -16.50 -10.47 -9.00
C LEU A 193 -16.41 -10.68 -10.53
N GLN A 194 -16.40 -11.93 -11.01
CA GLN A 194 -16.33 -12.26 -12.44
C GLN A 194 -17.68 -12.08 -13.16
N GLY A 195 -18.79 -12.36 -12.45
CA GLY A 195 -20.13 -12.48 -13.03
C GLY A 195 -20.86 -11.17 -13.26
N ARG A 196 -20.64 -10.16 -12.39
CA ARG A 196 -21.05 -8.74 -12.44
C ARG A 196 -20.86 -8.13 -11.05
N THR A 197 -20.37 -6.90 -10.97
CA THR A 197 -20.05 -6.18 -9.73
C THR A 197 -21.26 -5.55 -9.03
N ASP A 198 -22.48 -6.05 -9.28
CA ASP A 198 -23.70 -5.46 -8.74
C ASP A 198 -23.77 -5.72 -7.22
N GLY A 199 -23.71 -4.67 -6.39
CA GLY A 199 -23.84 -4.78 -4.92
C GLY A 199 -22.54 -4.91 -4.15
N LEU A 200 -21.37 -4.77 -4.79
CA LEU A 200 -20.08 -4.85 -4.11
C LEU A 200 -19.81 -3.63 -3.24
N SER A 201 -19.35 -3.90 -2.02
CA SER A 201 -18.73 -2.90 -1.16
C SER A 201 -17.29 -3.34 -0.87
N GLY A 202 -16.32 -2.43 -0.96
CA GLY A 202 -14.96 -2.76 -0.54
C GLY A 202 -13.87 -1.80 -0.96
N ILE A 203 -12.63 -2.22 -0.72
CA ILE A 203 -11.42 -1.47 -1.04
C ILE A 203 -10.70 -2.19 -2.16
N VAL A 204 -10.32 -1.44 -3.19
CA VAL A 204 -9.51 -1.94 -4.30
C VAL A 204 -8.14 -1.29 -4.22
N VAL A 205 -7.11 -2.12 -4.21
CA VAL A 205 -5.73 -1.69 -4.36
C VAL A 205 -5.30 -1.99 -5.78
N LEU A 206 -5.03 -0.94 -6.54
CA LEU A 206 -4.43 -1.02 -7.86
C LEU A 206 -2.92 -0.92 -7.70
N VAL A 207 -2.20 -1.95 -8.13
CA VAL A 207 -0.75 -1.94 -8.18
C VAL A 207 -0.34 -1.36 -9.53
N GLY A 208 0.28 -0.19 -9.50
CA GLY A 208 0.87 0.43 -10.69
C GLY A 208 2.10 -0.35 -11.13
N GLN A 209 2.32 -0.39 -12.45
CA GLN A 209 3.62 -0.80 -12.99
C GLN A 209 4.70 0.16 -12.48
N PRO A 210 5.96 -0.30 -12.31
CA PRO A 210 7.06 0.62 -12.04
C PRO A 210 6.99 1.72 -13.09
N SER A 211 6.96 2.97 -12.64
CA SER A 211 7.02 4.09 -13.58
C SER A 211 8.36 3.96 -14.28
N THR A 212 8.37 3.62 -15.58
CA THR A 212 9.61 3.63 -16.36
C THR A 212 10.14 5.05 -16.25
N PRO A 213 11.26 5.29 -15.54
CA PRO A 213 11.73 6.66 -15.44
C PRO A 213 12.00 7.14 -16.86
N GLU A 214 11.44 8.30 -17.24
CA GLU A 214 12.06 9.10 -18.30
C GLU A 214 13.56 9.17 -17.97
N SER A 215 14.47 8.95 -18.90
CA SER A 215 15.88 8.76 -18.54
C SER A 215 16.49 10.05 -17.94
N VAL A 216 16.39 10.23 -16.63
CA VAL A 216 17.14 11.22 -15.86
C VAL A 216 18.32 10.47 -15.26
N THR A 217 19.52 11.01 -15.48
CA THR A 217 20.75 10.42 -14.96
C THR A 217 20.80 10.67 -13.46
N VAL A 218 20.54 9.64 -12.66
CA VAL A 218 20.72 9.68 -11.21
C VAL A 218 22.21 9.74 -10.90
N PRO A 219 22.68 10.72 -10.10
CA PRO A 219 24.09 10.86 -9.78
C PRO A 219 24.60 9.61 -9.06
N GLN A 220 25.79 9.13 -9.44
CA GLN A 220 26.41 8.00 -8.77
C GLN A 220 27.18 8.54 -7.57
N THR A 221 26.58 8.48 -6.39
CA THR A 221 27.13 9.01 -5.13
C THR A 221 27.22 7.91 -4.09
N ARG A 222 28.14 8.08 -3.13
CA ARG A 222 28.23 7.24 -1.94
C ARG A 222 28.27 8.11 -0.68
N PHE A 223 27.47 7.74 0.31
CA PHE A 223 27.42 8.43 1.58
C PHE A 223 27.99 7.58 2.72
N GLY A 224 28.76 8.24 3.57
CA GLY A 224 29.20 7.72 4.86
C GLY A 224 28.19 8.07 5.93
N PHE A 225 27.97 7.13 6.85
CA PHE A 225 27.01 7.24 7.95
C PHE A 225 27.74 7.02 9.28
N ASP A 226 27.81 8.07 10.09
CA ASP A 226 28.42 8.04 11.42
C ASP A 226 27.34 8.31 12.47
N TYR A 227 27.05 7.31 13.30
CA TYR A 227 26.02 7.38 14.33
C TYR A 227 26.65 7.55 15.72
N ASP A 228 26.27 8.63 16.39
CA ASP A 228 26.59 8.90 17.79
C ASP A 228 25.42 8.39 18.66
N ALA A 229 25.64 7.27 19.34
CA ALA A 229 24.64 6.65 20.21
C ALA A 229 24.40 7.42 21.51
N ASP A 230 25.38 8.20 21.98
CA ASP A 230 25.21 9.02 23.19
C ASP A 230 24.34 10.25 22.91
N ALA A 231 24.42 10.79 21.69
CA ALA A 231 23.64 11.94 21.24
C ALA A 231 22.37 11.58 20.43
N GLU A 232 22.19 10.32 20.06
CA GLU A 232 21.16 9.83 19.12
C GLU A 232 21.14 10.63 17.80
N THR A 233 22.33 10.88 17.25
CA THR A 233 22.49 11.65 16.00
C THR A 233 23.24 10.87 14.93
N LEU A 234 22.75 10.97 13.70
CA LEU A 234 23.38 10.43 12.50
C LEU A 234 23.96 11.56 11.66
N THR A 235 25.27 11.51 11.40
CA THR A 235 25.95 12.39 10.45
C THR A 235 26.14 11.67 9.12
N VAL A 236 25.48 12.19 8.09
CA VAL A 236 25.53 11.71 6.72
C VAL A 236 26.53 12.57 5.94
N THR A 237 27.58 11.98 5.39
CA THR A 237 28.65 12.68 4.65
C THR A 237 28.71 12.18 3.22
N HIS A 238 28.75 13.07 2.23
CA HIS A 238 29.01 12.67 0.85
C HIS A 238 30.49 12.30 0.70
N GLU A 239 30.81 11.01 0.54
CA GLU A 239 32.20 10.53 0.58
C GLU A 239 32.81 10.39 -0.83
N GLU A 240 32.04 9.93 -1.80
CA GLU A 240 32.53 9.63 -3.15
C GLU A 240 31.45 9.88 -4.21
N GLY A 241 31.88 10.13 -5.45
CA GLY A 241 31.00 10.16 -6.62
C GLY A 241 30.68 11.55 -7.16
N ASP A 242 29.56 11.62 -7.87
CA ASP A 242 29.12 12.82 -8.60
C ASP A 242 28.63 13.93 -7.66
N THR A 243 28.89 15.19 -7.99
CA THR A 243 28.24 16.30 -7.29
C THR A 243 26.74 16.34 -7.63
N VAL A 244 25.87 16.35 -6.61
CA VAL A 244 24.43 16.54 -6.82
C VAL A 244 24.18 17.99 -7.21
N SER A 245 23.54 18.19 -8.36
CA SER A 245 23.35 19.51 -8.98
C SER A 245 22.44 20.42 -8.15
N ALA A 246 22.53 21.73 -8.39
CA ALA A 246 21.64 22.72 -7.77
C ALA A 246 20.18 22.60 -8.21
N SER A 247 19.91 21.95 -9.34
CA SER A 247 18.54 21.71 -9.85
C SER A 247 17.88 20.49 -9.21
N ALA A 248 18.68 19.54 -8.70
CA ALA A 248 18.18 18.38 -7.99
C ALA A 248 17.86 18.72 -6.53
N LEU A 249 16.98 17.90 -5.94
CA LEU A 249 16.70 17.88 -4.52
C LEU A 249 17.35 16.63 -3.92
N LEU A 250 17.96 16.80 -2.74
CA LEU A 250 18.50 15.70 -1.95
C LEU A 250 17.94 15.76 -0.53
N VAL A 251 17.36 14.66 -0.06
CA VAL A 251 16.62 14.57 1.21
C VAL A 251 17.13 13.37 2.02
N ILE A 252 17.36 13.58 3.31
CA ILE A 252 17.50 12.51 4.30
C ILE A 252 16.11 12.25 4.88
N ARG A 253 15.63 11.01 4.81
CA ARG A 253 14.32 10.61 5.34
C ARG A 253 14.41 9.28 6.09
N GLY A 254 13.66 9.13 7.18
CA GLY A 254 13.55 7.90 7.98
C GLY A 254 13.62 8.20 9.47
N GLY A 255 13.19 7.29 10.35
CA GLY A 255 13.25 7.51 11.81
C GLY A 255 12.56 8.79 12.29
N GLY A 256 11.44 9.18 11.65
CA GLY A 256 10.71 10.41 11.97
C GLY A 256 11.35 11.72 11.49
N VAL A 257 12.49 11.69 10.79
CA VAL A 257 13.12 12.90 10.23
C VAL A 257 12.86 13.02 8.72
N GLU A 258 12.66 14.26 8.27
CA GLU A 258 12.83 14.66 6.87
C GLU A 258 13.72 15.91 6.82
N LYS A 259 14.90 15.81 6.21
CA LYS A 259 15.89 16.90 6.15
C LYS A 259 16.44 17.10 4.74
N ARG A 260 16.26 18.30 4.19
CA ARG A 260 16.81 18.67 2.88
C ARG A 260 18.26 19.12 2.98
N TRP A 261 19.08 18.68 2.03
CA TRP A 261 20.41 19.24 1.82
C TRP A 261 20.34 20.57 1.07
N PRO A 262 21.25 21.52 1.35
CA PRO A 262 21.45 22.66 0.49
C PRO A 262 22.22 22.18 -0.74
N THR A 263 21.68 22.41 -1.93
CA THR A 263 22.35 22.04 -3.18
C THR A 263 23.16 23.21 -3.76
N PRO A 264 24.27 22.94 -4.48
CA PRO A 264 24.81 21.62 -4.83
C PRO A 264 25.45 20.90 -3.63
N VAL A 265 25.52 19.56 -3.69
CA VAL A 265 26.16 18.71 -2.68
C VAL A 265 27.36 18.01 -3.28
N ALA A 266 28.55 18.27 -2.76
CA ALA A 266 29.83 17.73 -3.23
C ALA A 266 30.50 16.88 -2.15
N VAL A 267 31.55 16.15 -2.54
CA VAL A 267 32.31 15.29 -1.62
C VAL A 267 32.87 16.13 -0.47
N GLY A 268 32.67 15.63 0.76
CA GLY A 268 33.05 16.29 2.01
C GLY A 268 31.91 17.09 2.66
N ASP A 269 30.82 17.38 1.94
CA ASP A 269 29.65 18.01 2.54
C ASP A 269 28.95 17.01 3.49
N SER A 270 28.43 17.51 4.61
CA SER A 270 27.77 16.67 5.62
C SER A 270 26.51 17.30 6.18
N ARG A 271 25.62 16.43 6.67
CA ARG A 271 24.39 16.80 7.38
C ARG A 271 24.16 15.86 8.56
N THR A 272 23.91 16.45 9.72
CA THR A 272 23.52 15.73 10.94
C THR A 272 22.02 15.83 11.17
N VAL A 273 21.42 14.71 11.55
CA VAL A 273 20.01 14.57 11.93
C VAL A 273 19.89 13.77 13.24
N THR A 274 18.88 14.04 14.05
CA THR A 274 18.54 13.22 15.22
C THR A 274 17.65 12.08 14.75
N VAL A 275 18.05 10.84 15.04
CA VAL A 275 17.31 9.63 14.66
C VAL A 275 17.47 8.56 15.76
N PRO A 276 16.42 7.78 16.05
CA PRO A 276 16.51 6.71 17.03
C PRO A 276 17.40 5.56 16.53
N PRO A 277 17.96 4.73 17.42
CA PRO A 277 18.94 3.70 17.07
C PRO A 277 18.35 2.51 16.29
N ASP A 278 17.03 2.35 16.27
CA ASP A 278 16.29 1.34 15.51
C ASP A 278 15.82 1.85 14.13
N ALA A 279 16.13 3.09 13.76
CA ALA A 279 15.66 3.67 12.50
C ALA A 279 16.42 3.15 11.27
N THR A 280 15.69 3.03 10.15
CA THR A 280 16.29 3.03 8.82
C THR A 280 16.22 4.42 8.19
N VAL A 281 17.35 4.98 7.78
CA VAL A 281 17.48 6.29 7.12
C VAL A 281 17.90 6.12 5.66
N ARG A 282 17.25 6.87 4.76
CA ARG A 282 17.49 6.85 3.32
C ARG A 282 17.92 8.22 2.84
N VAL A 283 18.88 8.25 1.92
CA VAL A 283 19.23 9.43 1.14
C VAL A 283 18.48 9.33 -0.18
N ILE A 284 17.55 10.26 -0.41
CA ILE A 284 16.65 10.26 -1.57
C ILE A 284 17.02 11.43 -2.46
N TRP A 285 17.37 11.12 -3.71
CA TRP A 285 17.53 12.10 -4.78
C TRP A 285 16.21 12.30 -5.51
N ALA A 286 15.94 13.53 -5.95
CA ALA A 286 14.81 13.84 -6.80
C ALA A 286 15.14 14.93 -7.84
N ASP A 287 14.74 14.71 -9.09
CA ASP A 287 14.84 15.71 -10.17
C ASP A 287 13.74 15.47 -11.21
N GLY A 288 13.18 16.54 -11.76
CA GLY A 288 12.18 16.46 -12.85
C GLY A 288 10.93 15.61 -12.54
N GLY A 289 10.58 15.42 -11.25
CA GLY A 289 9.47 14.55 -10.84
C GLY A 289 9.85 13.09 -10.59
N GLN A 290 11.12 12.73 -10.79
CA GLN A 290 11.66 11.42 -10.42
C GLN A 290 12.24 11.44 -9.03
N ARG A 291 12.25 10.28 -8.39
CA ARG A 291 12.83 10.06 -7.07
C ARG A 291 13.52 8.71 -7.03
N GLN A 292 14.64 8.64 -6.33
CA GLN A 292 15.38 7.40 -6.11
C GLN A 292 16.11 7.43 -4.78
N THR A 293 16.05 6.33 -4.03
CA THR A 293 16.97 6.10 -2.90
C THR A 293 18.35 5.78 -3.45
N ILE A 294 19.34 6.62 -3.13
CA ILE A 294 20.72 6.47 -3.61
C ILE A 294 21.65 5.90 -2.55
N ASP A 295 21.28 5.99 -1.27
CA ASP A 295 22.00 5.33 -0.19
C ASP A 295 21.08 5.07 1.02
N LYS A 296 21.43 4.10 1.86
CA LYS A 296 20.62 3.64 3.00
C LYS A 296 21.51 3.30 4.19
N TRP A 297 21.06 3.73 5.37
CA TRP A 297 21.61 3.33 6.66
C TRP A 297 20.53 2.63 7.48
N THR A 298 20.89 1.54 8.14
CA THR A 298 20.06 0.87 9.14
C THR A 298 20.75 1.03 10.49
N GLY A 299 20.00 1.49 11.48
CA GLY A 299 20.51 1.72 12.82
C GLY A 299 21.03 0.46 13.50
N PRO A 300 21.87 0.62 14.55
CA PRO A 300 22.47 -0.51 15.25
C PRO A 300 21.46 -1.46 15.91
N ASP A 301 20.25 -0.97 16.21
CA ASP A 301 19.17 -1.75 16.84
C ASP A 301 18.05 -2.12 15.85
N GLY A 302 18.21 -1.80 14.56
CA GLY A 302 17.25 -2.04 13.48
C GLY A 302 17.44 -3.35 12.71
#